data_AF-A0A9E3I384-F1
#
_entry.id   AF-A0A9E3I384-F1
#
_cell.length_a   1.000
_cell.length_b   1.000
_cell.length_c   1.000
_cell.angle_alpha   90.00
_cell.angle_beta   90.00
_cell.angle_gamma   90.00
#
_symmetry.space_group_name_H-M   'P 1'
#
loop_
_entity.id
_entity.type
_entity.pdbx_description
1 polymer ?
#
loop_
_entity_poly.entity_id
_entity_poly.type
_entity_poly.pdbx_seq_one_letter_code
_entity_poly.pdbx_strand_id
1 'polypeptide(L)'
;MDPVSHLRTYTLTELEQIAANQLKSLSDNFTIPIDIEDIVEQCDIDLDIKRGSVDRGIMGQIGTNLDTGKFIIKIDEKLFEARHNQRICRMTISEEFAHFLLHRKTIENVKTYEDAIALKNHPHWHKYERNAKWLAAALLMPAGHVSNDSRELYKQLVSSAGFGNPTAVKKYIRNLLADKYDVSVSAMKYRLEKWLVNVMEKIDQAMQDKLDFLD
;
A
#
# COMPACT_ATOMS: atom_id res chain seq x y z
N MET A 1 -22.13 6.22 -20.92
CA MET A 1 -22.36 5.48 -19.66
C MET A 1 -21.89 6.35 -18.52
N ASP A 2 -22.53 6.30 -17.36
CA ASP A 2 -22.09 7.05 -16.18
C ASP A 2 -20.76 6.45 -15.66
N PRO A 3 -19.64 7.20 -15.69
CA PRO A 3 -18.31 6.68 -15.30
C PRO A 3 -18.24 6.22 -13.84
N VAL A 4 -19.14 6.68 -12.97
CA VAL A 4 -19.15 6.29 -11.55
C VAL A 4 -19.98 5.04 -11.24
N SER A 5 -20.75 4.53 -12.21
CA SER A 5 -21.64 3.36 -12.00
C SER A 5 -20.93 2.06 -11.62
N HIS A 6 -19.60 1.98 -11.83
CA HIS A 6 -18.78 0.83 -11.49
C HIS A 6 -18.04 0.94 -10.16
N LEU A 7 -18.17 2.07 -9.46
CA LEU A 7 -17.49 2.27 -8.19
C LEU A 7 -18.22 1.54 -7.06
N ARG A 8 -17.46 0.71 -6.33
CA ARG A 8 -17.92 0.11 -5.08
C ARG A 8 -16.87 0.29 -4.00
N THR A 9 -17.31 0.21 -2.75
CA THR A 9 -16.40 0.11 -1.60
C THR A 9 -16.11 -1.34 -1.27
N TYR A 10 -14.96 -1.56 -0.67
CA TYR A 10 -14.43 -2.88 -0.31
C TYR A 10 -14.17 -2.93 1.19
N THR A 11 -14.40 -4.12 1.77
CA THR A 11 -13.97 -4.46 3.11
C THR A 11 -12.46 -4.67 3.17
N LEU A 12 -11.84 -4.58 4.36
CA LEU A 12 -10.42 -4.86 4.52
C LEU A 12 -10.05 -6.28 4.09
N THR A 13 -10.89 -7.27 4.41
CA THR A 13 -10.68 -8.67 4.02
C THR A 13 -10.67 -8.86 2.51
N GLU A 14 -11.59 -8.20 1.78
CA GLU A 14 -11.58 -8.24 0.32
C GLU A 14 -10.29 -7.64 -0.26
N LEU A 15 -9.82 -6.51 0.28
CA LEU A 15 -8.60 -5.85 -0.19
C LEU A 15 -7.35 -6.70 0.05
N GLU A 16 -7.28 -7.38 1.20
CA GLU A 16 -6.19 -8.32 1.51
C GLU A 16 -6.20 -9.52 0.57
N GLN A 17 -7.39 -10.05 0.25
CA GLN A 17 -7.51 -11.13 -0.72
C GLN A 17 -7.10 -10.69 -2.13
N ILE A 18 -7.47 -9.48 -2.55
CA ILE A 18 -7.04 -8.90 -3.83
C ILE A 18 -5.51 -8.79 -3.86
N ALA A 19 -4.89 -8.24 -2.82
CA ALA A 19 -3.43 -8.14 -2.73
C ALA A 19 -2.74 -9.50 -2.79
N ALA A 20 -3.20 -10.46 -1.99
CA ALA A 20 -2.63 -11.81 -1.95
C ALA A 20 -2.75 -12.51 -3.31
N ASN A 21 -3.91 -12.39 -3.97
CA ASN A 21 -4.12 -12.96 -5.30
C ASN A 21 -3.21 -12.30 -6.34
N GLN A 22 -3.09 -10.97 -6.31
CA GLN A 22 -2.24 -10.23 -7.23
C GLN A 22 -0.79 -10.65 -7.09
N LEU A 23 -0.26 -10.66 -5.86
CA LEU A 23 1.12 -11.06 -5.60
C LEU A 23 1.39 -12.50 -6.01
N LYS A 24 0.48 -13.43 -5.70
CA LYS A 24 0.60 -14.83 -6.10
C LYS A 24 0.55 -15.03 -7.61
N SER A 25 -0.26 -14.24 -8.32
CA SER A 25 -0.37 -14.36 -9.78
C SER A 25 0.90 -13.93 -10.53
N LEU A 26 1.73 -13.09 -9.89
CA LEU A 26 2.96 -12.56 -10.49
C LEU A 26 4.20 -13.35 -10.07
N SER A 27 4.23 -13.86 -8.84
CA SER A 27 5.31 -14.75 -8.38
C SER A 27 4.88 -15.57 -7.16
N ASP A 28 5.15 -16.88 -7.20
CA ASP A 28 4.99 -17.75 -6.02
C ASP A 28 6.03 -17.42 -4.92
N ASN A 29 7.10 -16.68 -5.25
CA ASN A 29 8.23 -16.38 -4.36
C ASN A 29 8.69 -14.92 -4.48
N PHE A 30 7.80 -13.95 -4.27
CA PHE A 30 8.22 -12.55 -4.16
C PHE A 30 9.08 -12.31 -2.91
N THR A 31 9.96 -11.30 -2.97
CA THR A 31 10.80 -10.88 -1.84
C THR A 31 10.25 -9.62 -1.17
N ILE A 32 10.62 -9.41 0.10
CA ILE A 32 10.42 -8.14 0.79
C ILE A 32 11.77 -7.37 0.78
N PRO A 33 11.80 -6.08 0.37
CA PRO A 33 10.67 -5.27 -0.06
C PRO A 33 10.11 -5.68 -1.44
N ILE A 34 8.80 -5.47 -1.63
CA ILE A 34 8.12 -5.74 -2.91
C ILE A 34 8.58 -4.75 -3.97
N ASP A 35 9.01 -5.26 -5.11
CA ASP A 35 9.25 -4.46 -6.31
C ASP A 35 7.91 -4.13 -6.98
N ILE A 36 7.35 -2.97 -6.63
CA ILE A 36 6.04 -2.56 -7.15
C ILE A 36 6.12 -2.11 -8.61
N GLU A 37 7.29 -1.67 -9.06
CA GLU A 37 7.51 -1.22 -10.45
C GLU A 37 7.46 -2.43 -11.38
N ASP A 38 8.19 -3.50 -11.04
CA ASP A 38 8.15 -4.78 -11.76
C ASP A 38 6.72 -5.37 -11.82
N ILE A 39 5.97 -5.30 -10.72
CA ILE A 39 4.56 -5.73 -10.66
C ILE A 39 3.68 -4.95 -11.65
N VAL A 40 3.86 -3.63 -11.72
CA VAL A 40 3.10 -2.74 -12.62
C VAL A 40 3.44 -3.07 -14.07
N GLU A 41 4.72 -3.24 -14.39
CA GLU A 41 5.18 -3.60 -15.75
C GLU A 41 4.64 -4.96 -16.20
N GLN A 42 4.64 -5.97 -15.34
CA GLN A 42 4.06 -7.29 -15.65
C GLN A 42 2.54 -7.24 -15.91
N CYS A 43 1.85 -6.18 -15.48
CA CYS A 43 0.44 -5.96 -15.76
C CYS A 43 0.18 -5.18 -17.06
N ASP A 44 1.20 -4.94 -17.89
CA ASP A 44 1.15 -4.14 -19.14
C ASP A 44 0.64 -2.71 -18.88
N ILE A 45 1.09 -2.11 -17.77
CA ILE A 45 0.83 -0.71 -17.42
C ILE A 45 2.14 0.06 -17.59
N ASP A 46 2.10 1.13 -18.39
CA ASP A 46 3.25 1.99 -18.58
C ASP A 46 3.51 2.82 -17.30
N LEU A 47 4.77 2.96 -16.88
CA LEU A 47 5.17 3.87 -15.81
C LEU A 47 5.90 5.09 -16.43
N ASP A 48 5.37 6.28 -16.18
CA ASP A 48 5.84 7.53 -16.78
C ASP A 48 6.19 8.56 -15.69
N ILE A 49 7.49 8.79 -15.51
CA ILE A 49 8.01 9.75 -14.53
C ILE A 49 8.27 11.07 -15.26
N LYS A 50 7.50 12.11 -14.94
CA LYS A 50 7.58 13.43 -15.64
C LYS A 50 7.61 14.61 -14.67
N ARG A 51 8.29 15.68 -15.10
CA ARG A 51 8.25 17.00 -14.44
C ARG A 51 6.87 17.65 -14.57
N GLY A 52 6.31 18.13 -13.46
CA GLY A 52 5.23 19.13 -13.47
C GLY A 52 3.85 18.67 -12.99
N SER A 53 3.70 17.48 -12.42
CA SER A 53 2.45 17.00 -11.82
C SER A 53 2.20 17.60 -10.42
N VAL A 54 3.26 17.85 -9.65
CA VAL A 54 3.24 18.45 -8.30
C VAL A 54 2.85 19.92 -8.31
N ASP A 55 3.07 20.64 -9.42
CA ASP A 55 2.65 22.05 -9.52
C ASP A 55 1.10 22.18 -9.51
N ARG A 56 0.38 21.06 -9.63
CA ARG A 56 -1.07 20.93 -9.44
C ARG A 56 -1.47 20.18 -8.16
N GLY A 57 -0.51 19.91 -7.27
CA GLY A 57 -0.71 19.17 -6.02
C GLY A 57 -0.96 17.66 -6.20
N ILE A 58 -0.63 17.10 -7.37
CA ILE A 58 -0.86 15.69 -7.70
C ILE A 58 0.49 14.95 -7.70
N MET A 59 0.63 13.95 -6.83
CA MET A 59 1.84 13.14 -6.69
C MET A 59 1.91 11.98 -7.68
N GLY A 60 0.74 11.39 -7.99
CA GLY A 60 0.58 10.29 -8.93
C GLY A 60 -0.78 10.36 -9.62
N GLN A 61 -0.90 9.71 -10.78
CA GLN A 61 -2.16 9.54 -11.48
C GLN A 61 -2.13 8.31 -12.40
N ILE A 62 -3.11 7.41 -12.26
CA ILE A 62 -3.45 6.40 -13.26
C ILE A 62 -4.42 6.96 -14.31
N GLY A 63 -4.21 6.60 -15.57
CA GLY A 63 -5.12 6.91 -16.67
C GLY A 63 -4.90 6.00 -17.89
N THR A 64 -5.54 6.35 -19.00
CA THR A 64 -5.29 5.72 -20.30
C THR A 64 -4.45 6.66 -21.16
N ASN A 65 -3.38 6.14 -21.76
CA ASN A 65 -2.66 6.81 -22.82
C ASN A 65 -3.53 6.81 -24.09
N LEU A 66 -3.93 7.98 -24.58
CA LEU A 66 -4.84 8.09 -25.71
C LEU A 66 -4.19 7.70 -27.05
N ASP A 67 -2.86 7.76 -27.15
CA ASP A 67 -2.12 7.43 -28.37
C ASP A 67 -1.94 5.91 -28.50
N THR A 68 -1.67 5.22 -27.39
CA THR A 68 -1.39 3.77 -27.37
C THR A 68 -2.58 2.92 -26.93
N GLY A 69 -3.57 3.53 -26.26
CA GLY A 69 -4.69 2.83 -25.63
C GLY A 69 -4.32 2.08 -24.35
N LYS A 70 -3.04 2.07 -23.94
CA LYS A 70 -2.55 1.39 -22.74
C LYS A 70 -2.85 2.18 -21.46
N PHE A 71 -2.86 1.50 -20.32
CA PHE A 71 -2.87 2.17 -19.04
C PHE A 71 -1.50 2.78 -18.76
N ILE A 72 -1.49 3.94 -18.09
CA ILE A 72 -0.28 4.64 -17.73
C ILE A 72 -0.40 5.21 -16.32
N ILE A 73 0.57 4.88 -15.45
CA ILE A 73 0.78 5.54 -14.16
C ILE A 73 1.78 6.66 -14.37
N LYS A 74 1.36 7.89 -14.06
CA LYS A 74 2.21 9.06 -14.09
C LYS A 74 2.63 9.42 -12.68
N ILE A 75 3.92 9.56 -12.44
CA ILE A 75 4.48 9.98 -11.16
C ILE A 75 5.22 11.29 -11.34
N ASP A 76 5.09 12.19 -10.36
CA ASP A 76 5.89 13.41 -10.37
C ASP A 76 7.37 13.13 -10.11
N GLU A 77 8.23 13.66 -10.98
CA GLU A 77 9.67 13.44 -10.89
C GLU A 77 10.29 13.92 -9.56
N LYS A 78 9.72 14.93 -8.87
CA LYS A 78 10.24 15.39 -7.57
C LYS A 78 10.17 14.29 -6.49
N LEU A 79 9.31 13.28 -6.66
CA LEU A 79 9.29 12.10 -5.79
C LEU A 79 10.45 11.13 -6.09
N PHE A 80 10.94 11.12 -7.33
CA PHE A 80 11.99 10.22 -7.78
C PHE A 80 13.40 10.79 -7.54
N GLU A 81 13.58 12.12 -7.69
CA GLU A 81 14.89 12.78 -7.58
C GLU A 81 15.52 12.68 -6.19
N ALA A 82 14.71 12.62 -5.13
CA ALA A 82 15.22 12.62 -3.77
C ALA A 82 15.16 11.22 -3.14
N ARG A 83 16.33 10.70 -2.75
CA ARG A 83 16.44 9.37 -2.09
C ARG A 83 15.54 9.21 -0.85
N HIS A 84 15.28 10.30 -0.13
CA HIS A 84 14.37 10.27 1.03
C HIS A 84 12.89 10.14 0.66
N ASN A 85 12.53 10.40 -0.61
CA ASN A 85 11.18 10.28 -1.14
C ASN A 85 10.90 8.90 -1.76
N GLN A 86 11.88 8.01 -1.87
CA GLN A 86 11.71 6.68 -2.47
C GLN A 86 10.56 5.89 -1.84
N ARG A 87 10.44 5.89 -0.51
CA ARG A 87 9.31 5.26 0.21
C ARG A 87 7.96 5.88 -0.12
N ILE A 88 7.94 7.18 -0.38
CA ILE A 88 6.72 7.92 -0.78
C ILE A 88 6.38 7.56 -2.23
N CYS A 89 7.36 7.59 -3.13
CA CYS A 89 7.22 7.19 -4.53
C CYS A 89 6.64 5.79 -4.66
N ARG A 90 7.22 4.80 -3.94
CA ARG A 90 6.72 3.42 -3.93
C ARG A 90 5.28 3.31 -3.44
N MET A 91 4.92 4.06 -2.38
CA MET A 91 3.53 4.11 -1.91
C MET A 91 2.61 4.75 -2.96
N THR A 92 3.04 5.83 -3.62
CA THR A 92 2.26 6.50 -4.67
C THR A 92 2.04 5.58 -5.87
N ILE A 93 3.08 4.91 -6.37
CA ILE A 93 2.95 3.92 -7.46
C ILE A 93 1.98 2.81 -7.05
N SER A 94 2.13 2.29 -5.82
CA SER A 94 1.25 1.25 -5.32
C SER A 94 -0.20 1.71 -5.17
N GLU A 95 -0.45 2.97 -4.84
CA GLU A 95 -1.78 3.58 -4.74
C GLU A 95 -2.44 3.73 -6.10
N GLU A 96 -1.71 4.24 -7.10
CA GLU A 96 -2.22 4.33 -8.48
C GLU A 96 -2.49 2.96 -9.08
N PHE A 97 -1.62 1.98 -8.80
CA PHE A 97 -1.86 0.59 -9.19
C PHE A 97 -3.08 -0.01 -8.47
N ALA A 98 -3.27 0.30 -7.20
CA ALA A 98 -4.48 -0.10 -6.48
C ALA A 98 -5.76 0.52 -7.07
N HIS A 99 -5.71 1.78 -7.53
CA HIS A 99 -6.81 2.39 -8.28
C HIS A 99 -7.10 1.62 -9.57
N PHE A 100 -6.07 1.21 -10.31
CA PHE A 100 -6.24 0.35 -11.48
C PHE A 100 -6.96 -0.95 -11.11
N LEU A 101 -6.48 -1.68 -10.09
CA LEU A 101 -7.06 -2.97 -9.69
C LEU A 101 -8.54 -2.85 -9.24
N LEU A 102 -8.88 -1.80 -8.51
CA LEU A 102 -10.23 -1.63 -7.95
C LEU A 102 -11.21 -0.96 -8.91
N HIS A 103 -10.71 -0.09 -9.80
CA HIS A 103 -11.52 0.88 -10.52
C HIS A 103 -11.21 0.93 -12.04
N ARG A 104 -10.58 -0.11 -12.59
CA ARG A 104 -10.23 -0.22 -14.03
C ARG A 104 -11.33 0.30 -14.97
N LYS A 105 -12.56 -0.21 -14.83
CA LYS A 105 -13.68 0.19 -15.70
C LYS A 105 -14.02 1.67 -15.58
N THR A 106 -13.90 2.26 -14.39
CA THR A 106 -14.12 3.70 -14.22
C THR A 106 -13.00 4.48 -14.89
N ILE A 107 -11.74 4.06 -14.73
CA ILE A 107 -10.57 4.71 -15.37
C ILE A 107 -10.69 4.64 -16.90
N GLU A 108 -11.09 3.49 -17.46
CA GLU A 108 -11.31 3.32 -18.91
C GLU A 108 -12.34 4.32 -19.47
N ASN A 109 -13.31 4.73 -18.65
CA ASN A 109 -14.37 5.66 -19.04
C ASN A 109 -14.00 7.14 -18.81
N VAL A 110 -12.89 7.44 -18.14
CA VAL A 110 -12.39 8.83 -18.00
C VAL A 110 -11.64 9.19 -19.28
N LYS A 111 -12.26 10.00 -20.15
CA LYS A 111 -11.66 10.44 -21.43
C LYS A 111 -11.37 11.92 -21.47
N THR A 112 -12.04 12.71 -20.63
CA THR A 112 -11.96 14.17 -20.59
C THR A 112 -11.56 14.68 -19.21
N TYR A 113 -11.20 15.97 -19.15
CA TYR A 113 -10.93 16.63 -17.88
C TYR A 113 -12.20 16.73 -17.02
N GLU A 114 -13.35 16.92 -17.67
CA GLU A 114 -14.68 16.96 -17.07
C GLU A 114 -15.03 15.63 -16.39
N ASP A 115 -14.72 14.49 -17.03
CA ASP A 115 -14.91 13.16 -16.44
C ASP A 115 -14.09 13.00 -15.15
N ALA A 116 -12.83 13.46 -15.18
CA ALA A 116 -11.93 13.39 -14.03
C ALA A 116 -12.42 14.29 -12.87
N ILE A 117 -12.95 15.48 -13.16
CA ILE A 117 -13.58 16.35 -12.15
C ILE A 117 -14.82 15.68 -11.58
N ALA A 118 -15.71 15.16 -12.43
CA ALA A 118 -16.95 14.51 -12.00
C ALA A 118 -16.64 13.32 -11.06
N LEU A 119 -15.62 12.53 -11.40
CA LEU A 119 -15.14 11.43 -10.57
C LEU A 119 -14.64 11.91 -9.20
N LYS A 120 -13.77 12.94 -9.17
CA LYS A 120 -13.21 13.50 -7.92
C LYS A 120 -14.27 14.15 -7.03
N ASN A 121 -15.31 14.72 -7.63
CA ASN A 121 -16.43 15.34 -6.92
C ASN A 121 -17.49 14.33 -6.46
N HIS A 122 -17.30 13.03 -6.72
CA HIS A 122 -18.23 12.02 -6.26
C HIS A 122 -18.36 12.04 -4.73
N PRO A 123 -19.58 12.02 -4.14
CA PRO A 123 -19.79 12.15 -2.69
C PRO A 123 -19.04 11.11 -1.84
N HIS A 124 -18.72 9.96 -2.43
CA HIS A 124 -18.01 8.86 -1.78
C HIS A 124 -16.56 8.69 -2.25
N TRP A 125 -16.01 9.65 -3.01
CA TRP A 125 -14.63 9.61 -3.51
C TRP A 125 -13.62 9.27 -2.41
N HIS A 126 -13.74 9.91 -1.25
CA HIS A 126 -12.91 9.65 -0.07
C HIS A 126 -12.90 8.19 0.42
N LYS A 127 -13.94 7.40 0.13
CA LYS A 127 -13.99 5.97 0.46
C LYS A 127 -13.21 5.14 -0.55
N TYR A 128 -13.31 5.49 -1.84
CA TYR A 128 -12.58 4.82 -2.92
C TYR A 128 -11.07 5.06 -2.79
N GLU A 129 -10.67 6.31 -2.56
CA GLU A 129 -9.29 6.70 -2.20
C GLU A 129 -8.76 5.90 -1.01
N ARG A 130 -9.60 5.74 0.03
CA ARG A 130 -9.22 4.95 1.21
C ARG A 130 -9.03 3.48 0.88
N ASN A 131 -9.90 2.90 0.06
CA ASN A 131 -9.74 1.51 -0.37
C ASN A 131 -8.49 1.32 -1.23
N ALA A 132 -8.16 2.25 -2.12
CA ALA A 132 -6.91 2.22 -2.88
C ALA A 132 -5.69 2.29 -1.96
N LYS A 133 -5.65 3.21 -0.99
CA LYS A 133 -4.58 3.30 0.02
C LYS A 133 -4.43 2.03 0.84
N TRP A 134 -5.53 1.42 1.24
CA TRP A 134 -5.52 0.15 1.95
C TRP A 134 -5.07 -1.00 1.04
N LEU A 135 -5.46 -1.07 -0.22
CA LEU A 135 -4.91 -2.09 -1.10
C LEU A 135 -3.41 -1.89 -1.37
N ALA A 136 -2.97 -0.64 -1.57
CA ALA A 136 -1.57 -0.30 -1.78
C ALA A 136 -0.69 -0.76 -0.60
N ALA A 137 -1.11 -0.43 0.62
CA ALA A 137 -0.41 -0.90 1.81
C ALA A 137 -0.49 -2.43 1.98
N ALA A 138 -1.53 -3.11 1.50
CA ALA A 138 -1.63 -4.58 1.51
C ALA A 138 -0.63 -5.22 0.53
N LEU A 139 -0.48 -4.63 -0.66
CA LEU A 139 0.48 -5.05 -1.69
C LEU A 139 1.92 -4.89 -1.18
N LEU A 140 2.26 -3.71 -0.64
CA LEU A 140 3.62 -3.44 -0.15
C LEU A 140 3.95 -4.17 1.15
N MET A 141 2.96 -4.43 2.00
CA MET A 141 3.15 -5.08 3.31
C MET A 141 2.19 -6.28 3.48
N PRO A 142 2.44 -7.42 2.82
CA PRO A 142 1.52 -8.56 2.85
C PRO A 142 1.31 -9.11 4.27
N ALA A 143 0.05 -9.33 4.67
CA ALA A 143 -0.31 -9.62 6.06
C ALA A 143 0.42 -10.83 6.65
N GLY A 144 0.55 -11.91 5.88
CA GLY A 144 1.25 -13.13 6.32
C GLY A 144 2.73 -12.87 6.60
N HIS A 145 3.40 -12.13 5.74
CA HIS A 145 4.81 -11.76 5.91
C HIS A 145 4.99 -10.84 7.13
N VAL A 146 4.15 -9.80 7.25
CA VAL A 146 4.22 -8.85 8.38
C VAL A 146 3.99 -9.58 9.70
N SER A 147 3.03 -10.51 9.74
CA SER A 147 2.75 -11.32 10.93
C SER A 147 3.94 -12.18 11.33
N ASN A 148 4.52 -12.91 10.38
CA ASN A 148 5.66 -13.80 10.62
C ASN A 148 6.88 -13.00 11.10
N ASP A 149 7.21 -11.91 10.40
CA ASP A 149 8.34 -11.06 10.76
C ASP A 149 8.16 -10.41 12.14
N SER A 150 6.93 -10.00 12.46
CA SER A 150 6.61 -9.44 13.78
C SER A 150 6.80 -10.46 14.90
N ARG A 151 6.38 -11.72 14.68
CA ARG A 151 6.57 -12.84 15.62
C ARG A 151 8.06 -13.07 15.90
N GLU A 152 8.86 -13.18 14.85
CA GLU A 152 10.30 -13.42 14.98
C GLU A 152 11.02 -12.28 15.71
N LEU A 153 10.73 -11.02 15.33
CA LEU A 153 11.32 -9.86 15.97
C LEU A 153 10.90 -9.75 17.45
N TYR A 154 9.63 -10.01 17.76
CA TYR A 154 9.14 -9.99 19.13
C TYR A 154 9.89 -11.00 20.01
N LYS A 155 9.96 -12.26 19.55
CA LYS A 155 10.66 -13.33 20.27
C LYS A 155 12.12 -12.97 20.55
N GLN A 156 12.83 -12.44 19.55
CA GLN A 156 14.24 -12.02 19.70
C GLN A 156 14.41 -10.88 20.72
N LEU A 157 13.54 -9.87 20.66
CA LEU A 157 13.61 -8.70 21.53
C LEU A 157 13.31 -9.06 22.99
N VAL A 158 12.24 -9.82 23.22
CA VAL A 158 11.82 -10.21 24.56
C VAL A 158 12.81 -11.18 25.20
N SER A 159 13.37 -12.12 24.42
CA SER A 159 14.42 -13.03 24.92
C SER A 159 15.66 -12.28 25.40
N SER A 160 15.95 -11.11 24.82
CA SER A 160 17.14 -10.31 25.13
C SER A 160 16.89 -9.25 26.21
N ALA A 161 15.73 -8.60 26.19
CA ALA A 161 15.43 -7.42 27.01
C ALA A 161 14.33 -7.65 28.06
N GLY A 162 13.66 -8.80 28.05
CA GLY A 162 12.55 -9.14 28.93
C GLY A 162 11.25 -8.38 28.61
N PHE A 163 10.31 -8.40 29.56
CA PHE A 163 8.92 -7.93 29.39
C PHE A 163 8.65 -6.51 29.92
N GLY A 164 9.68 -5.78 30.35
CA GLY A 164 9.51 -4.57 31.17
C GLY A 164 9.02 -3.32 30.45
N ASN A 165 9.05 -3.27 29.11
CA ASN A 165 8.71 -2.04 28.37
C ASN A 165 8.00 -2.31 27.02
N PRO A 166 6.67 -2.53 27.02
CA PRO A 166 5.91 -2.77 25.80
C PRO A 166 5.98 -1.64 24.78
N THR A 167 6.01 -0.39 25.24
CA THR A 167 6.14 0.78 24.37
C THR A 167 7.45 0.77 23.58
N ALA A 168 8.56 0.40 24.23
CA ALA A 168 9.85 0.28 23.55
C ALA A 168 9.82 -0.87 22.53
N VAL A 169 9.33 -2.05 22.90
CA VAL A 169 9.22 -3.21 21.99
C VAL A 169 8.40 -2.86 20.74
N LYS A 170 7.20 -2.29 20.92
CA LYS A 170 6.34 -1.85 19.80
C LYS A 170 7.04 -0.82 18.91
N LYS A 171 7.75 0.14 19.50
CA LYS A 171 8.52 1.16 18.75
C LYS A 171 9.65 0.53 17.93
N TYR A 172 10.40 -0.40 18.50
CA TYR A 172 11.50 -1.09 17.82
C TYR A 172 10.99 -1.96 16.67
N ILE A 173 10.01 -2.83 16.91
CA ILE A 173 9.41 -3.70 15.88
C ILE A 173 8.90 -2.86 14.71
N ARG A 174 8.11 -1.81 15.00
CA ARG A 174 7.59 -0.92 13.95
C ARG A 174 8.71 -0.30 13.10
N ASN A 175 9.78 0.18 13.72
CA ASN A 175 10.87 0.83 12.99
C ASN A 175 11.64 -0.19 12.12
N LEU A 176 11.97 -1.35 12.67
CA LEU A 176 12.66 -2.42 11.95
C LEU A 176 11.83 -2.93 10.76
N LEU A 177 10.52 -3.13 10.96
CA LEU A 177 9.64 -3.54 9.87
C LEU A 177 9.48 -2.42 8.83
N ALA A 178 9.35 -1.17 9.24
CA ALA A 178 9.25 -0.06 8.29
C ALA A 178 10.50 0.02 7.38
N ASP A 179 11.68 -0.25 7.93
CA ASP A 179 12.91 -0.31 7.16
C ASP A 179 12.99 -1.57 6.28
N LYS A 180 12.62 -2.75 6.82
CA LYS A 180 12.60 -4.02 6.06
C LYS A 180 11.70 -3.97 4.83
N TYR A 181 10.51 -3.41 4.98
CA TYR A 181 9.53 -3.27 3.90
C TYR A 181 9.77 -2.02 3.04
N ASP A 182 10.70 -1.18 3.47
CA ASP A 182 11.03 0.12 2.89
C ASP A 182 9.76 0.99 2.68
N VAL A 183 9.05 1.21 3.78
CA VAL A 183 7.87 2.07 3.89
C VAL A 183 8.06 3.10 5.01
N SER A 184 7.19 4.10 5.08
CA SER A 184 7.22 5.04 6.19
C SER A 184 6.86 4.37 7.52
N VAL A 185 7.44 4.85 8.62
CA VAL A 185 7.10 4.40 9.99
C VAL A 185 5.60 4.61 10.27
N SER A 186 5.00 5.65 9.71
CA SER A 186 3.56 5.93 9.83
C SER A 186 2.70 4.88 9.12
N ALA A 187 3.06 4.51 7.88
CA ALA A 187 2.37 3.46 7.14
C ALA A 187 2.46 2.11 7.86
N MET A 188 3.65 1.74 8.33
CA MET A 188 3.86 0.52 9.11
C MET A 188 3.09 0.54 10.44
N LYS A 189 3.07 1.68 11.15
CA LYS A 189 2.23 1.84 12.35
C LYS A 189 0.78 1.49 12.05
N TYR A 190 0.22 2.10 11.01
CA TYR A 190 -1.17 1.90 10.64
C TYR A 190 -1.46 0.44 10.25
N ARG A 191 -0.52 -0.20 9.54
CA ARG A 191 -0.59 -1.62 9.17
C ARG A 191 -0.64 -2.54 10.40
N LEU A 192 0.18 -2.27 11.41
CA LEU A 192 0.29 -3.08 12.62
C LEU A 192 -0.86 -2.85 13.62
N GLU A 193 -1.50 -1.68 13.61
CA GLU A 193 -2.56 -1.29 14.56
C GLU A 193 -4.00 -1.53 14.08
N LYS A 194 -4.28 -1.37 12.78
CA LYS A 194 -5.66 -1.17 12.29
C LYS A 194 -6.19 -2.28 11.37
N TRP A 195 -5.36 -3.25 11.03
CA TRP A 195 -5.68 -4.24 10.01
C TRP A 195 -5.73 -5.63 10.64
N LEU A 196 -6.07 -6.64 9.82
CA LEU A 196 -6.27 -8.03 10.26
C LEU A 196 -5.08 -8.63 11.02
N VAL A 197 -3.89 -8.05 10.87
CA VAL A 197 -2.65 -8.48 11.53
C VAL A 197 -2.68 -8.19 13.05
N ASN A 198 -3.22 -7.01 13.44
CA ASN A 198 -3.36 -6.50 14.81
C ASN A 198 -2.19 -6.83 15.78
N VAL A 199 -0.95 -6.67 15.29
CA VAL A 199 0.26 -7.07 16.01
C VAL A 199 0.43 -6.29 17.31
N MET A 200 0.02 -5.02 17.33
CA MET A 200 0.24 -4.16 18.50
C MET A 200 -0.54 -4.61 19.72
N GLU A 201 -1.79 -5.05 19.52
CA GLU A 201 -2.62 -5.60 20.60
C GLU A 201 -2.08 -6.96 21.06
N LYS A 202 -1.65 -7.81 20.11
CA LYS A 202 -1.01 -9.10 20.42
C LYS A 202 0.26 -8.95 21.26
N ILE A 203 1.08 -7.93 20.96
CA ILE A 203 2.27 -7.62 21.76
C ILE A 203 1.87 -7.20 23.18
N ASP A 204 0.87 -6.34 23.33
CA ASP A 204 0.42 -5.89 24.65
C ASP A 204 -0.05 -7.08 25.50
N GLN A 205 -0.87 -7.97 24.91
CA GLN A 205 -1.35 -9.19 25.58
C GLN A 205 -0.20 -10.14 25.94
N ALA A 206 0.66 -10.48 24.99
CA ALA A 206 1.79 -11.39 25.24
C ALA A 206 2.74 -10.86 26.32
N MET A 207 2.99 -9.54 26.36
CA MET A 207 3.84 -8.95 27.38
C MET A 207 3.20 -8.90 28.76
N GLN A 208 1.89 -8.70 28.83
CA GLN A 208 1.13 -8.80 30.09
C GLN A 208 1.19 -10.23 30.65
N ASP A 209 1.05 -11.22 29.78
CA ASP A 209 1.07 -12.65 30.14
C ASP A 209 2.49 -13.22 30.27
N LYS A 210 3.52 -12.43 29.94
CA LYS A 210 4.94 -12.82 29.91
C LYS A 210 5.24 -14.01 28.99
N LEU A 211 4.62 -14.01 27.81
CA LEU A 211 4.82 -15.00 26.74
C LEU A 211 5.88 -14.52 25.76
N ASP A 212 6.82 -15.39 25.37
CA ASP A 212 7.89 -15.05 24.42
C ASP A 212 7.50 -15.22 22.94
N PHE A 213 6.20 -15.40 22.66
CA PHE A 213 5.63 -15.56 21.32
C PHE A 213 4.36 -14.70 21.13
N LEU A 214 3.95 -14.51 19.88
CA LEU A 214 2.69 -13.84 19.51
C LEU A 214 1.79 -14.84 18.79
N ASP A 215 0.56 -15.06 19.26
CA ASP A 215 -0.48 -15.81 18.56
C ASP A 215 -1.34 -14.90 17.67
#